data_AF-A0A7X6UY31-F1
#
_entry.id   AF-A0A7X6UY31-F1
#
_cell.length_a   1.000
_cell.length_b   1.000
_cell.length_c   1.000
_cell.angle_alpha   90.00
_cell.angle_beta   90.00
_cell.angle_gamma   90.00
#
_symmetry.space_group_name_H-M   'P 1'
#
loop_
_entity.id
_entity.type
_entity.pdbx_description
1 polymer ?
#
loop_
_entity_poly.entity_id
_entity_poly.type
_entity_poly.pdbx_seq_one_letter_code
_entity_poly.pdbx_strand_id
1 'polypeptide(L)'
;MTNNFLYHAIYKNEELFLEKGDSNKQYEIYSVTKSIVSLLLGLWFKKNPQHNIQSKIFPTLGLKEDLSYWGKINLFDLLTHRSGIKWRELGLSWFQREFFNPLEINIADLSWEKSPQNIVVGGQGIKAKPYILAKIGHLILNQGIHKTRTLVPAPWIDFMLTAKHKGYVNYGKYALQWWIPSENYVSAIGYGGQYLVLHLPSETMGIYFSSLENKPYVLGINHFKHYIEN
;
A
#
# COMPACT_ATOMS: atom_id res chain seq x y z
N MET A 1 17.16 -22.34 6.54
CA MET A 1 15.79 -22.58 6.05
C MET A 1 15.64 -21.88 4.71
N THR A 2 15.52 -22.62 3.62
CA THR A 2 15.32 -22.06 2.28
C THR A 2 13.94 -21.40 2.20
N ASN A 3 13.92 -20.07 2.24
CA ASN A 3 12.70 -19.29 2.11
C ASN A 3 12.18 -19.39 0.67
N ASN A 4 11.23 -20.28 0.42
CA ASN A 4 10.63 -20.50 -0.91
C ASN A 4 9.67 -19.36 -1.30
N PHE A 5 10.18 -18.13 -1.43
CA PHE A 5 9.46 -17.07 -2.13
C PHE A 5 9.45 -17.38 -3.63
N LEU A 6 8.32 -17.13 -4.30
CA LEU A 6 8.24 -17.20 -5.77
C LEU A 6 9.03 -16.07 -6.42
N TYR A 7 9.09 -14.94 -5.72
CA TYR A 7 9.92 -13.81 -6.08
C TYR A 7 10.34 -13.08 -4.81
N HIS A 8 11.58 -12.61 -4.75
CA HIS A 8 11.95 -11.56 -3.81
C HIS A 8 12.99 -10.62 -4.41
N ALA A 9 12.96 -9.37 -3.94
CA ALA A 9 13.98 -8.41 -4.23
C ALA A 9 14.33 -7.56 -3.01
N ILE A 10 15.57 -7.10 -2.94
CA ILE A 10 16.07 -6.14 -1.96
C ILE A 10 16.60 -4.95 -2.74
N TYR A 11 16.17 -3.74 -2.35
CA TYR A 11 16.76 -2.50 -2.83
C TYR A 11 17.40 -1.75 -1.67
N LYS A 12 18.56 -1.14 -1.89
CA LYS A 12 19.26 -0.26 -0.95
C LYS A 12 19.54 1.06 -1.68
N ASN A 13 19.14 2.20 -1.10
CA ASN A 13 19.37 3.54 -1.68
C ASN A 13 18.94 3.62 -3.17
N GLU A 14 17.71 3.21 -3.46
CA GLU A 14 17.14 3.12 -4.82
C GLU A 14 17.74 2.07 -5.76
N GLU A 15 18.84 1.41 -5.41
CA GLU A 15 19.50 0.42 -6.26
C GLU A 15 19.07 -1.01 -5.93
N LEU A 16 18.89 -1.82 -6.97
CA LEU A 16 18.58 -3.25 -6.83
C LEU A 16 19.81 -4.00 -6.31
N PHE A 17 19.75 -4.46 -5.06
CA PHE A 17 20.82 -5.21 -4.41
C PHE A 17 20.71 -6.72 -4.66
N LEU A 18 19.49 -7.24 -4.67
CA LEU A 18 19.21 -8.66 -4.89
C LEU A 18 17.88 -8.82 -5.62
N GLU A 19 17.82 -9.72 -6.59
CA GLU A 19 16.56 -10.20 -7.19
C GLU A 19 16.62 -11.71 -7.39
N LYS A 20 15.55 -12.40 -7.02
CA LYS A 20 15.34 -13.82 -7.33
C LYS A 20 13.88 -14.04 -7.73
N GLY A 21 13.64 -14.82 -8.78
CA GLY A 21 12.31 -15.10 -9.31
C GLY A 21 12.04 -14.38 -10.64
N ASP A 22 10.81 -14.49 -11.14
CA ASP A 22 10.41 -13.91 -12.43
C ASP A 22 9.87 -12.48 -12.26
N SER A 23 10.69 -11.48 -12.63
CA SER A 23 10.34 -10.06 -12.56
C SER A 23 9.29 -9.62 -13.58
N ASN A 24 8.98 -10.44 -14.59
CA ASN A 24 7.99 -10.16 -15.62
C ASN A 24 6.62 -10.76 -15.31
N LYS A 25 6.51 -11.63 -14.30
CA LYS A 25 5.23 -12.21 -13.88
C LYS A 25 4.42 -11.23 -13.04
N GLN A 26 3.10 -11.23 -13.24
CA GLN A 26 2.17 -10.58 -12.33
C GLN A 26 1.89 -11.48 -11.13
N TYR A 27 1.97 -10.92 -9.93
CA TYR A 27 1.67 -11.59 -8.68
C TYR A 27 0.46 -10.96 -8.01
N GLU A 28 -0.40 -11.79 -7.41
CA GLU A 28 -1.45 -11.32 -6.50
C GLU A 28 -0.82 -10.61 -5.31
N ILE A 29 -1.23 -9.38 -5.03
CA ILE A 29 -0.69 -8.62 -3.88
C ILE A 29 -1.67 -8.59 -2.69
N TYR A 30 -2.92 -9.03 -2.89
CA TYR A 30 -3.97 -9.09 -1.87
C TYR A 30 -4.05 -7.79 -1.06
N SER A 31 -4.03 -7.87 0.27
CA SER A 31 -4.17 -6.73 1.18
C SER A 31 -3.10 -5.63 1.06
N VAL A 32 -1.98 -5.86 0.34
CA VAL A 32 -1.06 -4.76 -0.04
C VAL A 32 -1.80 -3.67 -0.84
N THR A 33 -2.86 -4.05 -1.57
CA THR A 33 -3.75 -3.11 -2.28
C THR A 33 -4.22 -1.97 -1.37
N LYS A 34 -4.53 -2.23 -0.10
CA LYS A 34 -5.05 -1.20 0.82
C LYS A 34 -4.02 -0.13 1.14
N SER A 35 -2.74 -0.50 1.21
CA SER A 35 -1.63 0.41 1.42
C SER A 35 -1.46 1.36 0.21
N ILE A 36 -1.70 0.85 -1.00
CA ILE A 36 -1.76 1.67 -2.23
C ILE A 36 -2.94 2.64 -2.19
N VAL A 37 -4.12 2.19 -1.73
CA VAL A 37 -5.30 3.07 -1.56
C VAL A 37 -5.01 4.21 -0.58
N SER A 38 -4.28 3.97 0.50
CA SER A 38 -3.87 5.00 1.47
C SER A 38 -2.97 6.08 0.83
N LEU A 39 -2.05 5.69 -0.05
CA LEU A 39 -1.24 6.62 -0.85
C LEU A 39 -2.09 7.46 -1.82
N LEU A 40 -3.00 6.79 -2.54
CA LEU A 40 -3.90 7.44 -3.49
C LEU A 40 -4.77 8.50 -2.81
N LEU A 41 -5.17 8.29 -1.56
CA LEU A 41 -5.92 9.28 -0.80
C LEU A 41 -5.09 10.53 -0.49
N GLY A 42 -3.80 10.38 -0.18
CA GLY A 42 -2.89 11.52 0.00
C GLY A 42 -2.77 12.41 -1.24
N LEU A 43 -2.63 11.79 -2.41
CA LEU A 43 -2.68 12.48 -3.70
C LEU A 43 -4.04 13.16 -3.92
N TRP A 44 -5.14 12.50 -3.54
CA TRP A 44 -6.47 13.08 -3.64
C TRP A 44 -6.64 14.30 -2.73
N PHE A 45 -6.21 14.25 -1.47
CA PHE A 45 -6.22 15.41 -0.56
C PHE A 45 -5.37 16.56 -1.08
N LYS A 46 -4.20 16.27 -1.68
CA LYS A 46 -3.38 17.29 -2.33
C LYS A 46 -4.15 18.08 -3.40
N LYS A 47 -5.00 17.40 -4.16
CA LYS A 47 -5.84 18.02 -5.20
C LYS A 47 -7.15 18.62 -4.67
N ASN A 48 -7.54 18.26 -3.46
CA ASN A 48 -8.79 18.65 -2.83
C ASN A 48 -8.52 19.15 -1.39
N PRO A 49 -7.81 20.28 -1.22
CA PRO A 49 -7.33 20.75 0.07
C PRO A 49 -8.45 21.11 1.06
N GLN A 50 -9.68 21.26 0.59
CA GLN A 50 -10.87 21.45 1.42
C GLN A 50 -11.27 20.19 2.20
N HIS A 51 -10.71 19.03 1.85
CA HIS A 51 -11.00 17.75 2.50
C HIS A 51 -9.80 17.23 3.29
N ASN A 52 -10.09 16.42 4.30
CA ASN A 52 -9.12 15.79 5.17
C ASN A 52 -9.65 14.44 5.68
N ILE A 53 -8.87 13.76 6.52
CA ILE A 53 -9.21 12.44 7.03
C ILE A 53 -10.50 12.39 7.89
N GLN A 54 -10.94 13.53 8.44
CA GLN A 54 -12.18 13.66 9.19
C GLN A 54 -13.39 13.96 8.29
N SER A 55 -13.17 14.20 6.99
CA SER A 55 -14.24 14.44 6.04
C SER A 55 -15.15 13.21 5.93
N LYS A 56 -16.47 13.46 5.93
CA LYS A 56 -17.49 12.42 5.81
C LYS A 56 -17.41 11.77 4.44
N ILE A 57 -17.52 10.44 4.40
CA ILE A 57 -17.38 9.63 3.19
C ILE A 57 -18.34 10.06 2.07
N PHE A 58 -19.64 10.14 2.37
CA PHE A 58 -20.66 10.28 1.34
C PHE A 58 -20.61 11.63 0.62
N PRO A 59 -20.59 12.78 1.32
CA PRO A 59 -20.44 14.08 0.68
C PRO A 59 -19.12 14.22 -0.08
N THR A 60 -18.04 13.67 0.48
CA THR A 60 -16.70 13.75 -0.11
C THR A 60 -16.61 13.06 -1.46
N LEU A 61 -17.38 12.01 -1.68
CA LEU A 61 -17.34 11.20 -2.91
C LEU A 61 -18.55 11.41 -3.83
N GLY A 62 -19.40 12.40 -3.55
CA GLY A 62 -20.63 12.63 -4.32
C GLY A 62 -21.61 11.45 -4.26
N LEU A 63 -21.51 10.61 -3.24
CA LEU A 63 -22.45 9.52 -3.00
C LEU A 63 -23.68 10.08 -2.27
N LYS A 64 -24.88 9.60 -2.63
CA LYS A 64 -26.10 9.97 -1.90
C LYS A 64 -25.95 9.57 -0.43
N GLU A 65 -26.21 10.50 0.48
CA GLU A 65 -26.14 10.24 1.92
C GLU A 65 -27.13 9.12 2.30
N ASP A 66 -26.63 8.10 2.98
CA ASP A 66 -27.45 7.25 3.83
C ASP A 66 -27.41 7.85 5.25
N LEU A 67 -28.54 8.41 5.70
CA LEU A 67 -28.68 9.13 6.98
C LEU A 67 -28.68 8.21 8.21
N SER A 68 -28.49 6.90 8.03
CA SER A 68 -28.33 5.94 9.14
C SER A 68 -26.93 6.04 9.79
N TYR A 69 -26.53 5.02 10.56
CA TYR A 69 -25.20 4.89 11.19
C TYR A 69 -24.04 5.29 10.25
N TRP A 70 -24.20 5.06 8.95
CA TRP A 70 -23.20 5.29 7.91
C TRP A 70 -22.89 6.78 7.63
N GLY A 71 -23.82 7.70 7.85
CA GLY A 71 -23.61 9.15 7.65
C GLY A 71 -22.66 9.82 8.66
N LYS A 72 -22.23 9.08 9.69
CA LYS A 72 -21.31 9.54 10.74
C LYS A 72 -19.86 9.10 10.52
N ILE A 73 -19.62 8.19 9.57
CA ILE A 73 -18.31 7.60 9.31
C ILE A 73 -17.50 8.53 8.42
N ASN A 74 -16.24 8.75 8.80
CA ASN A 74 -15.29 9.55 8.04
C ASN A 74 -14.22 8.67 7.35
N LEU A 75 -13.35 9.30 6.56
CA LEU A 75 -12.27 8.60 5.86
C LEU A 75 -11.28 7.93 6.82
N PHE A 76 -11.09 8.48 8.04
CA PHE A 76 -10.27 7.86 9.09
C PHE A 76 -10.84 6.50 9.49
N ASP A 77 -12.14 6.44 9.78
CA ASP A 77 -12.82 5.21 10.21
C ASP A 77 -12.74 4.14 9.13
N LEU A 78 -12.83 4.52 7.85
CA LEU A 78 -12.64 3.61 6.73
C LEU A 78 -11.21 3.06 6.67
N LEU A 79 -10.21 3.95 6.68
CA LEU A 79 -8.81 3.59 6.56
C LEU A 79 -8.23 2.91 7.80
N THR A 80 -8.99 2.86 8.90
CA THR A 80 -8.64 2.11 10.11
C THR A 80 -9.47 0.85 10.32
N HIS A 81 -10.25 0.41 9.32
CA HIS A 81 -11.13 -0.75 9.41
C HIS A 81 -12.20 -0.66 10.53
N ARG A 82 -12.63 0.56 10.87
CA ARG A 82 -13.66 0.83 11.89
C ARG A 82 -15.03 1.14 11.29
N SER A 83 -15.08 1.35 9.98
CA SER A 83 -16.31 1.78 9.31
C SER A 83 -17.38 0.71 9.25
N GLY A 84 -17.04 -0.57 9.06
CA GLY A 84 -18.01 -1.64 8.77
C GLY A 84 -18.67 -1.53 7.38
N ILE A 85 -18.23 -0.59 6.53
CA ILE A 85 -18.78 -0.31 5.20
C ILE A 85 -18.19 -1.26 4.14
N LYS A 86 -19.04 -1.80 3.25
CA LYS A 86 -18.62 -2.30 1.93
C LYS A 86 -18.45 -1.12 0.97
N TRP A 87 -17.21 -0.82 0.61
CA TRP A 87 -16.81 0.42 -0.07
C TRP A 87 -16.97 0.36 -1.60
N ARG A 88 -17.42 1.47 -2.22
CA ARG A 88 -17.46 1.67 -3.68
C ARG A 88 -16.39 2.68 -4.08
N GLU A 89 -15.42 2.25 -4.89
CA GLU A 89 -14.18 2.99 -5.16
C GLU A 89 -14.22 3.91 -6.38
N LEU A 90 -13.35 4.92 -6.34
CA LEU A 90 -13.06 5.87 -7.41
C LEU A 90 -12.59 5.16 -8.69
N GLY A 91 -12.95 5.71 -9.85
CA GLY A 91 -12.69 5.09 -11.15
C GLY A 91 -11.20 4.99 -11.51
N LEU A 92 -10.80 3.85 -12.08
CA LEU A 92 -9.42 3.54 -12.53
C LEU A 92 -8.79 4.62 -13.41
N SER A 93 -9.56 5.31 -14.23
CA SER A 93 -9.04 6.32 -15.16
C SER A 93 -8.38 7.50 -14.45
N TRP A 94 -8.89 7.87 -13.28
CA TRP A 94 -8.29 8.91 -12.46
C TRP A 94 -6.98 8.42 -11.83
N PHE A 95 -6.96 7.22 -11.25
CA PHE A 95 -5.74 6.62 -10.68
C PHE A 95 -4.64 6.45 -11.72
N GLN A 96 -5.00 5.96 -12.90
CA GLN A 96 -4.08 5.81 -14.01
C GLN A 96 -3.43 7.14 -14.37
N ARG A 97 -4.23 8.18 -14.60
CA ARG A 97 -3.72 9.50 -15.03
C ARG A 97 -2.90 10.19 -13.95
N GLU A 98 -3.33 10.12 -12.70
CA GLU A 98 -2.80 10.96 -11.63
C GLU A 98 -1.72 10.29 -10.78
N PHE A 99 -1.67 8.96 -10.75
CA PHE A 99 -0.75 8.18 -9.91
C PHE A 99 0.13 7.22 -10.71
N PHE A 100 -0.46 6.30 -11.48
CA PHE A 100 0.32 5.29 -12.19
C PHE A 100 1.16 5.89 -13.33
N ASN A 101 0.58 6.75 -14.18
CA ASN A 101 1.31 7.37 -15.28
C ASN A 101 2.47 8.26 -14.77
N PRO A 102 2.29 9.14 -13.75
CA PRO A 102 3.39 9.93 -13.22
C PRO A 102 4.48 9.13 -12.52
N LEU A 103 4.18 7.92 -12.05
CA LEU A 103 5.16 6.96 -11.54
C LEU A 103 5.79 6.12 -12.65
N GLU A 104 5.38 6.30 -13.91
CA GLU A 104 5.83 5.48 -15.05
C GLU A 104 5.49 4.00 -14.86
N ILE A 105 4.31 3.73 -14.30
CA ILE A 105 3.74 2.39 -14.20
C ILE A 105 2.86 2.15 -15.43
N ASN A 106 3.18 1.11 -16.19
CA ASN A 106 2.33 0.70 -17.29
C ASN A 106 1.10 -0.03 -16.75
N ILE A 107 -0.10 0.44 -17.09
CA ILE A 107 -1.35 -0.17 -16.62
C ILE A 107 -1.52 -1.60 -17.14
N ALA A 108 -0.87 -1.99 -18.26
CA ALA A 108 -0.89 -3.36 -18.75
C ALA A 108 -0.12 -4.33 -17.82
N ASP A 109 0.78 -3.81 -17.00
CA ASP A 109 1.57 -4.60 -16.03
C ASP A 109 0.85 -4.78 -14.69
N LEU A 110 -0.37 -4.27 -14.55
CA LEU A 110 -1.24 -4.56 -13.41
C LEU A 110 -2.66 -4.92 -13.85
N SER A 111 -3.33 -5.79 -13.09
CA SER A 111 -4.76 -5.99 -13.23
C SER A 111 -5.43 -5.61 -11.91
N TRP A 112 -6.50 -4.84 -11.98
CA TRP A 112 -7.31 -4.52 -10.81
C TRP A 112 -8.70 -5.10 -11.00
N GLU A 113 -9.03 -6.10 -10.19
CA GLU A 113 -10.33 -6.75 -10.18
C GLU A 113 -11.45 -5.72 -10.03
N LYS A 114 -12.53 -5.93 -10.78
CA LYS A 114 -13.71 -5.10 -10.79
C LYS A 114 -14.95 -5.89 -10.42
N SER A 115 -15.87 -5.25 -9.72
CA SER A 115 -17.22 -5.77 -9.55
C SER A 115 -18.00 -5.77 -10.88
N PRO A 116 -19.14 -6.47 -10.97
CA PRO A 116 -20.03 -6.40 -12.13
C PRO A 116 -20.51 -4.97 -12.48
N GLN A 117 -20.41 -4.03 -11.54
CA GLN A 117 -20.71 -2.61 -11.75
C GLN A 117 -19.49 -1.81 -12.24
N ASN A 118 -18.41 -2.47 -12.65
CA ASN A 118 -17.16 -1.88 -13.15
C ASN A 118 -16.41 -1.01 -12.11
N ILE A 119 -16.61 -1.32 -10.81
CA ILE A 119 -15.96 -0.64 -9.67
C ILE A 119 -14.79 -1.50 -9.19
N VAL A 120 -13.62 -0.89 -8.94
CA VAL A 120 -12.44 -1.64 -8.50
C VAL A 120 -12.51 -2.13 -7.05
N VAL A 121 -11.83 -3.25 -6.78
CA VAL A 121 -11.74 -3.89 -5.46
C VAL A 121 -10.44 -3.47 -4.75
N GLY A 122 -10.44 -2.41 -3.95
CA GLY A 122 -9.24 -1.90 -3.26
C GLY A 122 -8.87 -2.62 -1.97
N GLY A 123 -9.66 -3.64 -1.59
CA GLY A 123 -9.30 -4.54 -0.51
C GLY A 123 -8.19 -5.52 -0.90
N GLN A 124 -8.23 -6.08 -2.11
CA GLN A 124 -7.37 -7.20 -2.49
C GLN A 124 -7.18 -7.40 -4.00
N GLY A 125 -7.79 -6.57 -4.85
CA GLY A 125 -8.00 -6.88 -6.25
C GLY A 125 -6.82 -6.64 -7.18
N ILE A 126 -5.65 -6.21 -6.69
CA ILE A 126 -4.50 -5.93 -7.56
C ILE A 126 -3.64 -7.19 -7.74
N LYS A 127 -3.35 -7.49 -9.01
CA LYS A 127 -2.14 -8.21 -9.43
C LYS A 127 -1.17 -7.22 -10.02
N ALA A 128 0.11 -7.32 -9.69
CA ALA A 128 1.12 -6.40 -10.17
C ALA A 128 2.43 -7.12 -10.46
N LYS A 129 3.18 -6.62 -11.44
CA LYS A 129 4.61 -6.98 -11.58
C LYS A 129 5.42 -6.39 -10.41
N PRO A 130 6.53 -7.03 -9.99
CA PRO A 130 7.30 -6.59 -8.82
C PRO A 130 7.77 -5.14 -8.85
N TYR A 131 8.19 -4.63 -10.02
CA TYR A 131 8.68 -3.25 -10.16
C TYR A 131 7.64 -2.19 -9.73
N ILE A 132 6.35 -2.53 -9.78
CA ILE A 132 5.26 -1.63 -9.36
C ILE A 132 5.34 -1.43 -7.84
N LEU A 133 5.56 -2.48 -7.07
CA LEU A 133 5.79 -2.36 -5.63
C LEU A 133 7.12 -1.65 -5.33
N ALA A 134 8.15 -1.82 -6.16
CA ALA A 134 9.41 -1.10 -6.02
C ALA A 134 9.19 0.42 -6.19
N LYS A 135 8.50 0.85 -7.24
CA LYS A 135 8.15 2.27 -7.46
C LYS A 135 7.33 2.85 -6.30
N ILE A 136 6.41 2.08 -5.74
CA ILE A 136 5.64 2.48 -4.55
C ILE A 136 6.54 2.59 -3.31
N GLY A 137 7.44 1.63 -3.11
CA GLY A 137 8.42 1.66 -2.03
C GLY A 137 9.33 2.88 -2.11
N HIS A 138 9.92 3.17 -3.28
CA HIS A 138 10.75 4.36 -3.50
C HIS A 138 9.96 5.64 -3.29
N LEU A 139 8.71 5.70 -3.75
CA LEU A 139 7.87 6.87 -3.50
C LEU A 139 7.71 7.15 -2.00
N ILE A 140 7.60 6.12 -1.17
CA ILE A 140 7.49 6.27 0.29
C ILE A 140 8.82 6.68 0.90
N LEU A 141 9.91 5.98 0.55
CA LEU A 141 11.25 6.29 1.04
C LEU A 141 11.67 7.73 0.69
N ASN A 142 11.25 8.23 -0.49
CA ASN A 142 11.50 9.59 -0.95
C ASN A 142 10.42 10.60 -0.51
N GLN A 143 9.69 10.33 0.57
CA GLN A 143 8.70 11.26 1.14
C GLN A 143 7.66 11.77 0.12
N GLY A 144 7.21 10.89 -0.77
CA GLY A 144 6.17 11.16 -1.78
C GLY A 144 6.68 11.84 -3.05
N ILE A 145 8.01 11.93 -3.23
CA ILE A 145 8.64 12.51 -4.42
C ILE A 145 9.05 11.40 -5.39
N HIS A 146 8.70 11.58 -6.66
CA HIS A 146 9.23 10.78 -7.76
C HIS A 146 9.92 11.70 -8.76
N LYS A 147 11.22 11.49 -8.98
CA LYS A 147 12.09 12.40 -9.74
C LYS A 147 12.01 13.81 -9.16
N THR A 148 11.42 14.75 -9.89
CA THR A 148 11.24 16.16 -9.46
C THR A 148 9.82 16.47 -9.01
N ARG A 149 8.88 15.50 -9.10
CA ARG A 149 7.47 15.73 -8.84
C ARG A 149 7.08 15.17 -7.47
N THR A 150 6.58 16.05 -6.59
CA THR A 150 5.84 15.62 -5.40
C THR A 150 4.50 15.04 -5.85
N LEU A 151 4.33 13.72 -5.76
CA LEU A 151 3.05 13.07 -6.05
C LEU A 151 2.16 13.06 -4.81
N VAL A 152 2.73 12.63 -3.69
CA VAL A 152 2.06 12.59 -2.38
C VAL A 152 2.76 13.60 -1.47
N PRO A 153 2.04 14.45 -0.72
CA PRO A 153 2.69 15.39 0.19
C PRO A 153 3.45 14.65 1.30
N ALA A 154 4.68 15.06 1.60
CA ALA A 154 5.47 14.51 2.71
C ALA A 154 4.69 14.48 4.06
N PRO A 155 3.93 15.54 4.44
CA PRO A 155 3.12 15.48 5.66
C PRO A 155 2.07 14.35 5.66
N TRP A 156 1.56 13.96 4.49
CA TRP A 156 0.66 12.81 4.39
C TRP A 156 1.41 11.48 4.56
N ILE A 157 2.62 11.36 4.00
CA ILE A 157 3.49 10.19 4.20
C ILE A 157 3.76 9.99 5.70
N ASP A 158 4.18 11.03 6.40
CA ASP A 158 4.44 10.94 7.85
C ASP A 158 3.17 10.58 8.62
N PHE A 159 2.06 11.22 8.27
CA PHE A 159 0.78 11.00 8.94
C PHE A 159 0.24 9.58 8.74
N MET A 160 0.33 9.03 7.51
CA MET A 160 -0.18 7.70 7.18
C MET A 160 0.68 6.60 7.79
N LEU A 161 1.97 6.84 8.02
CA LEU A 161 2.90 5.88 8.63
C LEU A 161 2.95 5.96 10.16
N THR A 162 2.36 7.01 10.76
CA THR A 162 2.27 7.15 12.20
C THR A 162 1.21 6.20 12.78
N ALA A 163 1.62 5.33 13.71
CA ALA A 163 0.75 4.37 14.40
C ALA A 163 -0.53 5.00 14.97
N LYS A 164 -1.69 4.42 14.62
CA LYS A 164 -3.02 4.81 15.11
C LYS A 164 -3.60 3.79 16.09
N HIS A 165 -3.17 2.53 15.99
CA HIS A 165 -3.61 1.43 16.85
C HIS A 165 -2.44 0.55 17.30
N LYS A 166 -2.60 -0.09 18.45
CA LYS A 166 -1.62 -1.06 19.00
C LYS A 166 -1.37 -2.24 18.06
N GLY A 167 -2.31 -2.54 17.16
CA GLY A 167 -2.22 -3.60 16.16
C GLY A 167 -2.20 -4.99 16.81
N TYR A 168 -1.40 -5.91 16.28
CA TYR A 168 -1.32 -7.31 16.72
C TYR A 168 0.13 -7.71 16.97
N VAL A 169 0.35 -8.64 17.91
CA VAL A 169 1.70 -9.07 18.34
C VAL A 169 2.60 -9.44 17.16
N ASN A 170 2.10 -10.17 16.17
CA ASN A 170 2.90 -10.65 15.03
C ASN A 170 3.02 -9.65 13.87
N TYR A 171 2.37 -8.49 13.96
CA TYR A 171 2.34 -7.49 12.89
C TYR A 171 2.91 -6.14 13.33
N GLY A 172 2.92 -5.89 14.64
CA GLY A 172 3.19 -4.60 15.24
C GLY A 172 1.98 -3.66 15.20
N LYS A 173 2.25 -2.35 15.31
CA LYS A 173 1.22 -1.31 15.34
C LYS A 173 0.60 -1.14 13.96
N TYR A 174 -0.56 -0.51 13.88
CA TYR A 174 -1.26 -0.25 12.62
C TYR A 174 -1.38 1.24 12.35
N ALA A 175 -1.11 1.67 11.11
CA ALA A 175 -1.05 3.05 10.65
C ALA A 175 -1.71 3.19 9.26
N LEU A 176 -2.99 3.61 9.20
CA LEU A 176 -3.76 3.85 7.96
C LEU A 176 -3.41 2.91 6.79
N GLN A 177 -3.70 1.62 6.92
CA GLN A 177 -3.42 0.56 5.94
C GLN A 177 -1.95 0.12 5.83
N TRP A 178 -1.12 0.50 6.78
CA TRP A 178 0.26 0.03 6.95
C TRP A 178 0.44 -0.64 8.31
N TRP A 179 1.39 -1.58 8.36
CA TRP A 179 1.86 -2.20 9.58
C TRP A 179 3.19 -1.60 9.98
N ILE A 180 3.41 -1.42 11.28
CA ILE A 180 4.63 -0.89 11.89
C ILE A 180 5.17 -1.98 12.82
N PRO A 181 5.94 -2.96 12.30
CA PRO A 181 6.40 -4.13 13.05
C PRO A 181 7.26 -3.77 14.26
N SER A 182 8.09 -2.74 14.10
CA SER A 182 8.91 -2.15 15.13
C SER A 182 9.28 -0.72 14.73
N GLU A 183 9.99 -0.01 15.60
CA GLU A 183 10.59 1.29 15.26
C GLU A 183 11.39 1.18 13.95
N ASN A 184 11.32 2.20 13.10
CA ASN A 184 11.98 2.30 11.78
C ASN A 184 11.48 1.38 10.67
N TYR A 185 10.61 0.41 10.95
CA TYR A 185 10.07 -0.50 9.94
C TYR A 185 8.62 -0.17 9.59
N VAL A 186 8.34 -0.22 8.29
CA VAL A 186 6.99 -0.12 7.74
C VAL A 186 6.75 -1.32 6.84
N SER A 187 5.53 -1.87 6.84
CA SER A 187 5.18 -2.99 5.98
C SER A 187 3.77 -2.91 5.43
N ALA A 188 3.60 -3.20 4.14
CA ALA A 188 2.33 -3.60 3.56
C ALA A 188 2.30 -5.13 3.48
N ILE A 189 1.22 -5.73 3.99
CA ILE A 189 1.12 -7.18 4.16
C ILE A 189 -0.12 -7.70 3.45
N GLY A 190 0.10 -8.63 2.53
CA GLY A 190 -0.90 -9.36 1.76
C GLY A 190 -1.03 -10.82 2.21
N TYR A 191 -2.20 -11.41 1.95
CA TYR A 191 -2.48 -12.81 2.27
C TYR A 191 -1.51 -13.76 1.56
N GLY A 192 -1.14 -14.87 2.21
CA GLY A 192 -0.27 -15.90 1.62
C GLY A 192 1.21 -15.52 1.49
N GLY A 193 1.64 -14.43 2.13
CA GLY A 193 3.04 -14.04 2.22
C GLY A 193 3.50 -13.04 1.17
N GLN A 194 2.66 -12.05 0.85
CA GLN A 194 3.04 -10.94 -0.03
C GLN A 194 3.44 -9.76 0.85
N TYR A 195 4.62 -9.21 0.62
CA TYR A 195 5.15 -8.16 1.50
C TYR A 195 5.84 -7.08 0.69
N LEU A 196 5.61 -5.83 1.08
CA LEU A 196 6.52 -4.70 0.84
C LEU A 196 6.98 -4.23 2.22
N VAL A 197 8.25 -4.41 2.53
CA VAL A 197 8.85 -4.03 3.82
C VAL A 197 9.86 -2.92 3.59
N LEU A 198 9.82 -1.87 4.40
CA LEU A 198 10.71 -0.72 4.33
C LEU A 198 11.45 -0.59 5.66
N HIS A 199 12.74 -0.26 5.61
CA HIS A 199 13.50 0.27 6.73
C HIS A 199 13.84 1.73 6.40
N LEU A 200 13.20 2.66 7.09
CA LEU A 200 13.23 4.08 6.73
C LEU A 200 14.64 4.70 6.88
N PRO A 201 15.39 4.49 7.98
CA PRO A 201 16.68 5.15 8.18
C PRO A 201 17.76 4.76 7.17
N SER A 202 17.71 3.55 6.64
CA SER A 202 18.71 3.07 5.67
C SER A 202 18.20 3.06 4.24
N GLU A 203 16.99 3.59 4.00
CA GLU A 203 16.35 3.62 2.68
C GLU A 203 16.36 2.26 1.96
N THR A 204 16.13 1.19 2.73
CA THR A 204 16.12 -0.18 2.22
C THR A 204 14.69 -0.66 2.07
N MET A 205 14.38 -1.38 0.99
CA MET A 205 13.13 -2.11 0.86
C MET A 205 13.32 -3.59 0.51
N GLY A 206 12.37 -4.41 0.94
CA GLY A 206 12.22 -5.79 0.55
C GLY A 206 10.84 -6.05 -0.06
N ILE A 207 10.81 -6.70 -1.21
CA ILE A 207 9.59 -7.11 -1.91
C ILE A 207 9.56 -8.63 -1.94
N TYR A 208 8.41 -9.21 -1.64
CA TYR A 208 8.28 -10.66 -1.51
C TYR A 208 6.93 -11.13 -2.06
N PHE A 209 6.96 -12.17 -2.90
CA PHE A 209 5.78 -12.89 -3.38
C PHE A 209 5.87 -14.39 -3.10
N SER A 210 4.74 -15.03 -2.84
CA SER A 210 4.69 -16.42 -2.38
C SER A 210 3.48 -17.17 -2.92
N SER A 211 3.64 -18.48 -3.16
CA SER A 211 2.58 -19.42 -3.57
C SER A 211 1.72 -19.79 -2.36
N LEU A 212 0.83 -18.89 -1.93
CA LEU A 212 -0.43 -19.11 -1.18
C LEU A 212 -0.57 -20.19 -0.09
N GLU A 213 0.50 -20.77 0.43
CA GLU A 213 0.45 -21.53 1.67
C GLU A 213 0.48 -20.54 2.84
N ASN A 214 -0.20 -20.86 3.96
CA ASN A 214 -0.28 -20.02 5.16
C ASN A 214 1.10 -19.70 5.75
N LYS A 215 1.84 -18.80 5.10
CA LYS A 215 3.15 -18.37 5.56
C LYS A 215 2.97 -17.42 6.73
N PRO A 216 3.79 -17.57 7.79
CA PRO A 216 3.76 -16.64 8.91
C PRO A 216 3.96 -15.21 8.41
N TYR A 217 3.13 -14.29 8.88
CA TYR A 217 3.19 -12.86 8.54
C TYR A 217 4.57 -12.23 8.80
N VAL A 218 5.31 -12.80 9.75
CA VAL A 218 6.67 -12.37 10.13
C VAL A 218 7.76 -12.86 9.17
N LEU A 219 7.47 -13.78 8.24
CA LEU A 219 8.52 -14.41 7.42
C LEU A 219 9.26 -13.40 6.54
N GLY A 220 8.52 -12.53 5.84
CA GLY A 220 9.10 -11.49 4.99
C GLY A 220 9.96 -10.52 5.81
N ILE A 221 9.45 -10.09 6.96
CA ILE A 221 10.15 -9.16 7.85
C ILE A 221 11.43 -9.79 8.42
N ASN A 222 11.36 -11.04 8.89
CA ASN A 222 12.52 -11.73 9.44
C ASN A 222 13.60 -11.93 8.37
N HIS A 223 13.22 -12.35 7.17
CA HIS A 223 14.17 -12.45 6.06
C HIS A 223 14.75 -11.09 5.68
N PHE A 224 13.95 -10.04 5.68
CA PHE A 224 14.38 -8.67 5.38
C PHE A 224 15.41 -8.14 6.37
N LYS A 225 15.23 -8.38 7.68
CA LYS A 225 16.16 -7.92 8.73
C LYS A 225 17.60 -8.38 8.53
N HIS A 226 17.82 -9.55 7.94
CA HIS A 226 19.16 -10.06 7.62
C HIS A 226 19.94 -9.15 6.65
N TYR A 227 19.27 -8.30 5.87
CA TYR A 227 19.91 -7.37 4.93
C TYR A 227 20.11 -5.96 5.50
N ILE A 228 19.61 -5.71 6.71
CA ILE A 228 19.76 -4.45 7.45
C ILE A 228 20.83 -4.59 8.54
N GLU A 229 20.81 -5.71 9.26
CA GLU A 229 21.67 -5.97 10.42
C GLU A 229 23.08 -6.47 10.02
N ASN A 230 23.32 -6.73 8.73
CA ASN A 230 24.61 -7.11 8.14
C ASN A 230 24.99 -6.16 7.00
#